data_AF-A0A9E5XB72-F1
#
_entry.id   AF-A0A9E5XB72-F1
#
_cell.length_a   1.000
_cell.length_b   1.000
_cell.length_c   1.000
_cell.angle_alpha   90.00
_cell.angle_beta   90.00
_cell.angle_gamma   90.00
#
_symmetry.space_group_name_H-M   'P 1'
#
loop_
_entity.id
_entity.type
_entity.pdbx_description
1 polymer ?
#
loop_
_entity_poly.entity_id
_entity_poly.type
_entity_poly.pdbx_seq_one_letter_code
_entity_poly.pdbx_strand_id
1 'polypeptide(L)' 'MTAPSRSRTVATIDINHLRRGKTYTARTQTGLVAIGEYLGIEVIHSEWRILLRERTGTRSIAIRELESVLTPAA' A
#
# COMPACT_ATOMS: atom_id res chain seq x y z
N MET A 1 -5.44 30.60 -11.56
CA MET A 1 -5.22 29.23 -12.08
C MET A 1 -5.57 28.26 -10.98
N THR A 2 -6.79 27.74 -10.99
CA THR A 2 -7.33 26.87 -9.93
C THR A 2 -7.07 25.43 -10.36
N ALA A 3 -6.23 24.69 -9.62
CA ALA A 3 -5.99 23.29 -9.89
C ALA A 3 -7.32 22.50 -9.74
N PRO A 4 -7.64 21.56 -10.64
CA PRO A 4 -8.85 20.77 -10.51
C PRO A 4 -8.75 19.94 -9.22
N SER A 5 -9.64 20.24 -8.28
CA SER A 5 -9.83 19.44 -7.08
C SER A 5 -10.40 18.09 -7.53
N ARG A 6 -9.51 17.14 -7.78
CA ARG A 6 -9.89 15.76 -8.08
C ARG A 6 -10.43 15.20 -6.78
N SER A 7 -11.75 15.09 -6.67
CA SER A 7 -12.42 14.31 -5.63
C SER A 7 -11.86 12.90 -5.68
N ARG A 8 -10.82 12.65 -4.89
CA ARG A 8 -10.19 11.35 -4.73
C ARG A 8 -11.17 10.60 -3.86
N THR A 9 -12.05 9.81 -4.49
CA THR A 9 -12.77 8.76 -3.78
C THR A 9 -11.70 7.92 -3.12
N VAL A 10 -11.48 8.15 -1.84
CA VAL A 10 -10.65 7.28 -1.01
C VAL A 10 -11.48 6.02 -0.92
N ALA A 11 -11.29 5.10 -1.87
CA ALA A 11 -11.63 3.72 -1.61
C ALA A 11 -10.85 3.38 -0.34
N THR A 12 -11.55 3.20 0.77
CA THR A 12 -10.94 2.76 2.01
C THR A 12 -10.41 1.37 1.72
N ILE A 13 -9.11 1.29 1.38
CA ILE A 13 -8.42 0.02 1.24
C ILE A 13 -8.51 -0.60 2.63
N ASP A 14 -9.32 -1.65 2.76
CA ASP A 14 -9.32 -2.42 3.98
C ASP A 14 -7.95 -3.08 4.09
N ILE A 15 -7.22 -2.74 5.15
CA ILE A 15 -5.93 -3.32 5.49
C ILE A 15 -6.00 -4.10 6.81
N ASN A 16 -7.19 -4.24 7.40
CA ASN A 16 -7.37 -4.97 8.65
C ASN A 16 -7.14 -6.48 8.49
N HIS A 17 -7.23 -6.99 7.25
CA HIS A 17 -6.90 -8.37 6.91
C HIS A 17 -5.39 -8.64 6.84
N LEU A 18 -4.54 -7.61 6.86
CA LEU A 18 -3.10 -7.78 6.75
C LEU A 18 -2.51 -8.44 8.00
N ARG A 19 -1.79 -9.54 7.81
CA ARG A 19 -1.14 -10.30 8.88
C ARG A 19 0.37 -10.26 8.69
N ARG A 20 1.09 -9.87 9.74
CA ARG A 20 2.56 -9.84 9.72
C ARG A 20 3.11 -11.22 9.33
N GLY A 21 4.11 -11.26 8.47
CA GLY A 21 4.68 -12.53 8.00
C GLY A 21 3.97 -13.15 6.80
N LYS A 22 2.85 -12.59 6.34
CA LYS A 22 2.16 -13.04 5.11
C LYS A 22 2.61 -12.21 3.92
N THR A 23 2.76 -12.86 2.78
CA THR A 23 3.07 -12.20 1.52
C THR A 23 1.82 -11.59 0.92
N TYR A 24 1.94 -10.36 0.43
CA TYR A 24 0.90 -9.64 -0.28
C TYR A 24 1.45 -9.03 -1.57
N THR A 25 0.56 -8.87 -2.53
CA THR A 25 0.74 -8.05 -3.72
C THR A 25 0.01 -6.72 -3.48
N ALA A 26 0.77 -5.63 -3.39
CA ALA A 26 0.25 -4.27 -3.31
C ALA A 26 0.38 -3.59 -4.67
N ARG A 27 -0.74 -3.10 -5.19
CA ARG A 27 -0.80 -2.30 -6.42
C ARG A 27 -1.09 -0.86 -6.05
N THR A 28 -0.38 0.07 -6.68
CA THR A 28 -0.59 1.51 -6.47
C THR A 28 -1.28 2.14 -7.67
N GLN A 29 -1.89 3.30 -7.45
CA GLN A 29 -2.57 4.09 -8.48
C GLN A 29 -1.65 4.54 -9.63
N THR A 30 -0.33 4.55 -9.43
CA THR A 30 0.67 4.87 -10.46
C THR A 30 1.08 3.65 -11.29
N GLY A 31 0.53 2.47 -10.99
CA GLY A 31 0.85 1.21 -11.68
C GLY A 31 2.04 0.45 -11.08
N LEU A 32 2.67 0.95 -10.01
CA LEU A 32 3.70 0.19 -9.30
C LEU A 32 3.08 -1.01 -8.59
N VAL A 33 3.70 -2.17 -8.77
CA VAL A 33 3.35 -3.44 -8.10
C VAL A 33 4.50 -3.83 -7.20
N ALA A 34 4.20 -4.01 -5.91
CA ALA A 34 5.13 -4.51 -4.91
C ALA A 34 4.63 -5.87 -4.40
N ILE A 35 5.53 -6.83 -4.27
CA ILE A 35 5.21 -8.17 -3.75
C ILE A 35 6.19 -8.46 -2.62
N GLY A 36 5.66 -8.61 -1.42
CA GLY A 36 6.51 -8.80 -0.26
C GLY A 36 5.75 -9.23 0.97
N GLU A 37 6.51 -9.66 1.97
CA GLU A 37 6.00 -10.01 3.28
C GLU A 37 5.59 -8.76 4.04
N TYR A 38 4.35 -8.72 4.53
CA TYR A 38 3.88 -7.61 5.32
C TYR A 38 4.60 -7.56 6.67
N LEU A 39 5.25 -6.43 6.93
CA LEU A 39 5.92 -6.14 8.18
C LEU A 39 5.02 -5.36 9.13
N GLY A 40 4.10 -4.53 8.64
CA GLY A 40 3.26 -3.69 9.48
C GLY A 40 2.95 -2.34 8.87
N ILE A 41 2.54 -1.42 9.72
CA ILE A 41 2.24 -0.04 9.34
C ILE A 41 3.23 0.88 10.04
N GLU A 42 3.69 1.88 9.31
CA GLU A 42 4.42 3.03 9.87
C GLU A 42 3.65 4.33 9.60
N VAL A 43 3.94 5.35 10.39
CA VAL A 43 3.41 6.71 10.19
C VAL A 43 4.59 7.64 9.99
N ILE A 44 4.69 8.22 8.80
CA ILE A 44 5.74 9.17 8.42
C ILE A 44 5.07 10.48 8.03
N HIS A 45 5.40 11.59 8.70
CA HIS A 45 4.78 12.91 8.44
C HIS A 45 3.24 12.88 8.40
N SER A 46 2.62 12.20 9.37
CA SER A 46 1.16 12.00 9.46
C SER A 46 0.55 11.18 8.31
N GLU A 47 1.37 10.50 7.51
CA GLU A 47 0.94 9.60 6.45
C GLU A 47 1.14 8.15 6.86
N TRP A 48 0.06 7.37 6.85
CA TRP A 48 0.07 5.94 7.13
C TRP A 48 0.57 5.16 5.92
N ARG A 49 1.52 4.26 6.13
CA ARG A 49 2.18 3.48 5.06
C ARG A 49 2.32 2.02 5.45
N ILE A 50 2.03 1.11 4.53
CA ILE A 50 2.33 -0.31 4.73
C ILE A 50 3.81 -0.56 4.42
N LEU A 51 4.40 -1.48 5.19
CA LEU A 51 5.76 -1.96 4.99
C LEU A 51 5.72 -3.38 4.42
N LEU A 52 6.33 -3.56 3.25
CA LEU A 52 6.52 -4.86 2.62
C LEU A 52 8.00 -5.19 2.53
N ARG A 53 8.41 -6.34 3.07
CA ARG A 53 9.75 -6.89 2.86
C ARG A 53 9.78 -7.65 1.54
N GLU A 54 10.56 -7.13 0.61
CA GLU A 54 10.81 -7.71 -0.70
C GLU A 54 12.21 -8.33 -0.73
N ARG A 55 12.52 -9.01 -1.84
CA ARG A 55 13.86 -9.60 -2.04
C ARG A 55 14.98 -8.57 -2.01
N THR A 56 14.73 -7.35 -2.46
CA THR A 56 15.73 -6.28 -2.62
C THR A 56 15.76 -5.29 -1.46
N GLY A 57 14.90 -5.44 -0.45
CA GLY A 57 14.82 -4.51 0.68
C GLY A 57 13.42 -4.39 1.25
N THR A 58 13.15 -3.29 1.94
CA THR A 58 11.82 -2.98 2.47
C THR A 58 11.20 -1.84 1.67
N ARG A 59 9.98 -2.05 1.20
CA ARG A 59 9.16 -1.07 0.50
C ARG A 59 8.20 -0.42 1.48
N SER A 60 8.17 0.91 1.50
CA SER A 60 7.19 1.71 2.20
C SER A 60 6.19 2.28 1.20
N ILE A 61 4.91 1.95 1.35
CA ILE A 61 3.86 2.33 0.39
C ILE A 61 2.75 3.07 1.15
N ALA A 62 2.47 4.29 0.74
CA ALA A 62 1.40 5.07 1.34
C ALA A 62 0.04 4.44 1.12
N ILE A 63 -0.79 4.35 2.17
CA ILE A 63 -2.13 3.76 2.06
C ILE A 63 -2.98 4.51 1.04
N ARG A 64 -2.87 5.85 0.98
CA ARG A 64 -3.62 6.66 0.02
C ARG A 64 -3.27 6.38 -1.45
N GLU A 65 -2.09 5.82 -1.70
CA GLU A 65 -1.60 5.47 -3.04
C GLU A 65 -1.95 4.05 -3.44
N LEU A 66 -2.42 3.22 -2.50
CA LEU A 66 -2.86 1.87 -2.79
C LEU A 66 -4.13 1.89 -3.64
N GLU A 67 -4.11 1.02 -4.64
CA GLU A 67 -5.27 0.62 -5.44
C GLU A 67 -5.81 -0.72 -4.91
N SER A 68 -4.92 -1.64 -4.53
CA SER A 68 -5.31 -2.91 -3.90
C SER A 68 -4.16 -3.53 -3.11
N VAL A 69 -4.50 -4.37 -2.13
CA VAL A 69 -3.55 -5.24 -1.40
C VAL A 69 -4.18 -6.61 -1.21
N LEU A 70 -3.68 -7.60 -1.93
CA LEU A 70 -4.26 -8.94 -2.01
C LEU A 70 -3.19 -10.00 -1.72
N THR A 71 -3.60 -11.20 -1.33
CA THR A 71 -2.69 -12.35 -1.31
C THR A 71 -2.24 -12.66 -2.75
N PRO A 72 -0.97 -13.03 -2.99
CA PRO A 72 -0.52 -13.45 -4.31
C PRO A 72 -1.36 -14.62 -4.81
N ALA A 73 -1.66 -14.65 -6.11
CA ALA A 73 -2.23 -15.84 -6.73
C ALA A 73 -1.24 -17.00 -6.57
N ALA A 74 -1.75 -18.16 -6.17
CA ALA A 74 -0.97 -19.39 -6.00
C ALA A 74 -0.45 -19.93 -7.34
#